data_AF-A0A3C1VHP7-F1
#
_entry.id   AF-A0A3C1VHP7-F1
#
_cell.length_a   1.000
_cell.length_b   1.000
_cell.length_c   1.000
_cell.angle_alpha   90.00
_cell.angle_beta   90.00
_cell.angle_gamma   90.00
#
_symmetry.space_group_name_H-M   'P 1'
#
loop_
_entity.id
_entity.type
_entity.pdbx_description
1 polymer ?
#
loop_
_entity_poly.entity_id
_entity_poly.type
_entity_poly.pdbx_seq_one_letter_code
_entity_poly.pdbx_strand_id
1 'polypeptide(L)'
;MSTSHNLFGTLQNFELGNGQPGKFYSLPALEKAGVGPISKLPVSIRIVLEAVLRNCDGKKVSEANIKELANWQPTGTRTAEIPFVVARIVLQDFTGVPLLVDLAAMRSAVQKLGKNPKIIEPLVPVDLVVDHSVQVDFSGGADSMARNLDLEFTRNRERYQFLKWGMQAFDTFKVVPPGIGIVHQVNLEYLAKGVLSAGEVYYPDTLVGTDSHTTMINGLGIVGWGVGGIEAEAGMLGQPVYFLTPDVVGVHLTGSIREGVTATDVALTITQMLRKAKVVGKFVEFFGAGAAALPLVDRATIANMAPEYGATMGFFPIDAECVNYLRATGRSEEAVKTYENYYKAQGLWGIPKKGEITYSQELELDLGAVLPSVAGPKRPQDRIELPKMKESFISAFSKPVAENGFGKPAVELGKSVRVSAGGQFHPGGGSQEPVSPQHSMAVGTNLATEREMANNRPTPDPVTASAPQLQGEIGHGSVLIAAITSCTNTSNPSVMLAAG
;
A
#
# COMPACT_ATOMS: atom_id res chain seq x y z
N MET A 1 23.89 11.80 -7.00
CA MET A 1 24.27 10.40 -7.24
C MET A 1 25.56 10.13 -6.49
N SER A 2 25.59 9.12 -5.61
CA SER A 2 26.81 8.73 -4.89
C SER A 2 27.84 8.22 -5.89
N THR A 3 29.08 8.68 -5.78
CA THR A 3 30.23 8.08 -6.48
C THR A 3 30.28 6.60 -6.14
N SER A 4 30.35 5.73 -7.15
CA SER A 4 30.43 4.27 -6.93
C SER A 4 31.58 3.94 -5.99
N HIS A 5 31.28 3.27 -4.88
CA HIS A 5 32.29 2.80 -3.92
C HIS A 5 32.44 1.29 -4.03
N ASN A 6 33.53 0.76 -3.47
CA ASN A 6 33.74 -0.69 -3.38
C ASN A 6 34.12 -1.08 -1.94
N LEU A 7 33.33 -0.59 -0.99
CA LEU A 7 33.52 -0.87 0.43
C LEU A 7 33.34 -2.39 0.65
N PHE A 8 34.22 -3.00 1.44
CA PHE A 8 34.22 -4.45 1.71
C PHE A 8 34.32 -5.35 0.46
N GLY A 9 34.71 -4.81 -0.70
CA GLY A 9 34.75 -5.59 -1.95
C GLY A 9 33.37 -6.03 -2.44
N THR A 10 32.30 -5.31 -2.10
CA THR A 10 30.92 -5.72 -2.40
C THR A 10 30.49 -5.44 -3.82
N LEU A 11 31.16 -4.56 -4.56
CA LEU A 11 30.80 -4.28 -5.95
C LEU A 11 31.22 -5.47 -6.82
N GLN A 12 30.23 -6.30 -7.18
CA GLN A 12 30.41 -7.54 -7.91
C GLN A 12 29.63 -7.51 -9.22
N ASN A 13 29.91 -8.47 -10.11
CA ASN A 13 29.17 -8.64 -11.36
C ASN A 13 28.13 -9.75 -11.23
N PHE A 14 27.03 -9.61 -11.95
CA PHE A 14 26.02 -10.66 -12.16
C PHE A 14 25.60 -10.67 -13.63
N GLU A 15 24.94 -11.74 -14.07
CA GLU A 15 24.45 -11.87 -15.45
C GLU A 15 23.07 -11.22 -15.60
N LEU A 16 22.92 -10.30 -16.55
CA LEU A 16 21.63 -9.73 -16.93
C LEU A 16 20.81 -10.72 -17.77
N GLY A 17 19.53 -10.44 -17.98
CA GLY A 17 18.65 -11.29 -18.79
C GLY A 17 19.11 -11.46 -20.25
N ASN A 18 19.82 -10.46 -20.78
CA ASN A 18 20.41 -10.48 -22.12
C ASN A 18 21.81 -11.13 -22.17
N GLY A 19 22.31 -11.67 -21.05
CA GLY A 19 23.64 -12.30 -20.94
C GLY A 19 24.81 -11.33 -20.75
N GLN A 20 24.57 -10.01 -20.75
CA GLN A 20 25.60 -9.01 -20.48
C GLN A 20 25.89 -8.92 -18.97
N PRO A 21 27.10 -8.51 -18.57
CA PRO A 21 27.41 -8.28 -17.16
C PRO A 21 26.76 -6.99 -16.64
N GLY A 22 26.06 -7.08 -15.50
CA GLY A 22 25.63 -5.95 -14.70
C GLY A 22 26.41 -5.88 -13.39
N LYS A 23 26.50 -4.70 -12.75
CA LYS A 23 27.14 -4.54 -11.43
C LYS A 23 26.09 -4.46 -10.32
N PHE A 24 26.41 -4.95 -9.13
CA PHE A 24 25.55 -4.84 -7.96
C PHE A 24 26.37 -4.85 -6.67
N TYR A 25 25.77 -4.36 -5.58
CA TYR A 25 26.36 -4.43 -4.24
C TYR A 25 25.95 -5.76 -3.58
N SER A 26 26.88 -6.72 -3.59
CA SER A 26 26.67 -8.10 -3.15
C SER A 26 26.63 -8.24 -1.63
N LEU A 27 25.46 -8.64 -1.11
CA LEU A 27 25.29 -9.02 0.29
C LEU A 27 26.10 -10.28 0.66
N PRO A 28 26.19 -11.33 -0.18
CA PRO A 28 27.11 -12.46 0.08
C PRO A 28 28.58 -12.04 0.22
N ALA A 29 29.04 -11.07 -0.58
CA ALA A 29 30.39 -10.54 -0.44
C ALA A 29 30.58 -9.76 0.88
N LEU A 30 29.55 -9.02 1.32
CA LEU A 30 29.55 -8.32 2.60
C LEU A 30 29.66 -9.31 3.79
N GLU A 31 28.97 -10.45 3.71
CA GLU A 31 29.07 -11.52 4.71
C GLU A 31 30.45 -12.18 4.70
N LYS A 32 30.98 -12.47 3.49
CA LYS A 32 32.35 -13.01 3.32
C LYS A 32 33.42 -12.08 3.88
N ALA A 33 33.20 -10.77 3.85
CA ALA A 33 34.08 -9.78 4.46
C ALA A 33 34.01 -9.76 6.00
N GLY A 34 33.12 -10.55 6.61
CA GLY A 34 33.02 -10.70 8.06
C GLY A 34 32.24 -9.58 8.76
N VAL A 35 31.41 -8.83 8.03
CA VAL A 35 30.67 -7.69 8.59
C VAL A 35 29.52 -8.13 9.51
N GLY A 36 28.88 -9.27 9.23
CA GLY A 36 27.81 -9.84 10.06
C GLY A 36 27.21 -11.11 9.42
N PRO A 37 26.33 -11.85 10.14
CA PRO A 37 25.71 -13.08 9.65
C PRO A 37 24.52 -12.80 8.72
N ILE A 38 24.78 -12.18 7.56
CA ILE A 38 23.73 -11.64 6.67
C ILE A 38 22.76 -12.72 6.19
N SER A 39 23.25 -13.93 5.92
CA SER A 39 22.44 -15.10 5.53
C SER A 39 21.43 -15.55 6.59
N LYS A 40 21.51 -15.03 7.83
CA LYS A 40 20.57 -15.31 8.93
C LYS A 40 19.58 -14.19 9.20
N LEU A 41 19.76 -13.02 8.60
CA LEU A 41 18.84 -11.90 8.75
C LEU A 41 17.50 -12.19 8.05
N PRO A 42 16.38 -11.61 8.52
CA PRO A 42 15.14 -11.59 7.74
C PRO A 42 15.36 -11.01 6.33
N VAL A 43 14.68 -11.55 5.33
CA VAL A 43 14.87 -11.14 3.92
C VAL A 43 14.55 -9.66 3.75
N SER A 44 13.52 -9.16 4.44
CA SER A 44 13.18 -7.74 4.46
C SER A 44 14.33 -6.86 4.95
N ILE A 45 15.07 -7.29 5.97
CA ILE A 45 16.23 -6.55 6.52
C ILE A 45 17.40 -6.58 5.54
N ARG A 46 17.60 -7.69 4.82
CA ARG A 46 18.65 -7.79 3.78
C ARG A 46 18.41 -6.80 2.64
N ILE A 47 17.17 -6.59 2.21
CA ILE A 47 16.84 -5.60 1.17
C ILE A 47 17.10 -4.17 1.68
N VAL A 48 16.73 -3.86 2.92
CA VAL A 48 17.07 -2.57 3.53
C VAL A 48 18.59 -2.40 3.65
N LEU A 49 19.32 -3.45 4.02
CA LEU A 49 20.78 -3.47 4.11
C LEU A 49 21.45 -3.22 2.76
N GLU A 50 20.90 -3.74 1.65
CA GLU A 50 21.39 -3.41 0.30
C GLU A 50 21.30 -1.90 0.04
N ALA A 51 20.16 -1.29 0.36
CA ALA A 51 19.95 0.13 0.13
C ALA A 51 20.88 0.99 0.98
N VAL A 52 21.11 0.61 2.25
CA VAL A 52 22.07 1.27 3.15
C VAL A 52 23.50 1.08 2.63
N LEU A 53 23.89 -0.13 2.22
CA LEU A 53 25.21 -0.42 1.67
C LEU A 53 25.50 0.42 0.41
N ARG A 54 24.62 0.38 -0.58
CA ARG A 54 24.78 1.05 -1.88
C ARG A 54 24.84 2.57 -1.77
N ASN A 55 24.13 3.15 -0.80
CA ASN A 55 24.05 4.60 -0.61
C ASN A 55 25.06 5.13 0.43
N CYS A 56 26.03 4.33 0.86
CA CYS A 56 27.08 4.75 1.77
C CYS A 56 27.89 5.91 1.18
N ASP A 57 27.73 7.11 1.77
CA ASP A 57 28.37 8.35 1.33
C ASP A 57 29.25 8.98 2.43
N GLY A 58 29.29 8.37 3.62
CA GLY A 58 30.03 8.87 4.78
C GLY A 58 29.41 10.13 5.42
N LYS A 59 28.23 10.55 4.97
CA LYS A 59 27.52 11.75 5.44
C LYS A 59 26.13 11.40 5.95
N LYS A 60 25.22 11.05 5.03
CA LYS A 60 23.85 10.65 5.32
C LYS A 60 23.79 9.18 5.70
N VAL A 61 24.61 8.36 5.05
CA VAL A 61 24.72 6.93 5.31
C VAL A 61 26.17 6.60 5.60
N SER A 62 26.42 6.12 6.82
CA SER A 62 27.77 5.80 7.31
C SER A 62 28.05 4.31 7.26
N GLU A 63 29.34 3.95 7.28
CA GLU A 63 29.77 2.55 7.44
C GLU A 63 29.26 1.93 8.76
N ALA A 64 29.07 2.74 9.80
CA ALA A 64 28.51 2.29 11.07
C ALA A 64 27.06 1.80 10.90
N ASN A 65 26.25 2.48 10.09
CA ASN A 65 24.88 2.05 9.82
C ASN A 65 24.83 0.68 9.12
N ILE A 66 25.79 0.40 8.22
CA ILE A 66 25.91 -0.90 7.55
C ILE A 66 26.24 -1.99 8.57
N LYS A 67 27.26 -1.76 9.40
CA LYS A 67 27.71 -2.73 10.42
C LYS A 67 26.61 -3.02 11.44
N GLU A 68 25.91 -1.99 11.89
CA GLU A 68 24.83 -2.12 12.84
C GLU A 68 23.67 -2.96 12.29
N LEU A 69 23.20 -2.64 11.09
CA LEU A 69 22.09 -3.37 10.47
C LEU A 69 22.49 -4.81 10.07
N ALA A 70 23.73 -5.01 9.59
CA ALA A 70 24.25 -6.34 9.27
C ALA A 70 24.38 -7.26 10.51
N ASN A 71 24.44 -6.68 11.71
CA ASN A 71 24.47 -7.39 12.98
C ASN A 71 23.14 -7.33 13.74
N TRP A 72 22.03 -7.04 13.05
CA TRP A 72 20.69 -7.05 13.64
C TRP A 72 20.45 -8.33 14.45
N GLN A 73 19.92 -8.18 15.66
CA GLN A 73 19.65 -9.29 16.57
C GLN A 73 18.14 -9.43 16.83
N PRO A 74 17.58 -10.64 16.78
CA PRO A 74 16.14 -10.89 17.00
C PRO A 74 15.61 -10.33 18.31
N THR A 75 16.39 -10.44 19.40
CA THR A 75 16.03 -10.00 20.76
C THR A 75 16.80 -8.76 21.23
N GLY A 76 17.43 -8.02 20.29
CA GLY A 76 18.18 -6.81 20.60
C GLY A 76 17.30 -5.61 20.92
N THR A 77 17.83 -4.64 21.67
CA THR A 77 17.16 -3.36 21.90
C THR A 77 17.11 -2.53 20.62
N ARG A 78 15.96 -1.90 20.32
CA ARG A 78 15.79 -1.02 19.16
C ARG A 78 16.04 0.43 19.56
N THR A 79 17.28 0.88 19.42
CA THR A 79 17.67 2.26 19.73
C THR A 79 18.20 3.02 18.52
N ALA A 80 18.53 2.32 17.45
CA ALA A 80 19.18 2.90 16.28
C ALA A 80 18.20 3.15 15.14
N GLU A 81 18.40 4.28 14.47
CA GLU A 81 17.66 4.66 13.27
C GLU A 81 18.41 4.18 12.02
N ILE A 82 17.65 3.76 11.02
CA ILE A 82 18.16 3.31 9.73
C ILE A 82 17.93 4.42 8.70
N PRO A 83 19.00 4.93 8.04
CA PRO A 83 18.84 5.86 6.92
C PRO A 83 18.49 5.09 5.65
N PHE A 84 17.20 4.93 5.35
CA PHE A 84 16.75 4.17 4.19
C PHE A 84 16.49 5.05 2.97
N VAL A 85 17.35 4.90 1.96
CA VAL A 85 17.20 5.59 0.67
C VAL A 85 16.40 4.69 -0.29
N VAL A 86 15.16 5.08 -0.57
CA VAL A 86 14.26 4.34 -1.46
C VAL A 86 14.65 4.46 -2.94
N ALA A 87 14.25 3.49 -3.76
CA ALA A 87 14.49 3.50 -5.19
C ALA A 87 13.52 4.39 -5.97
N ARG A 88 12.26 4.52 -5.51
CA ARG A 88 11.21 5.35 -6.14
C ARG A 88 10.12 5.72 -5.14
N ILE A 89 9.20 6.59 -5.55
CA ILE A 89 8.06 7.01 -4.74
C ILE A 89 6.76 6.89 -5.54
N VAL A 90 5.69 6.46 -4.87
CA VAL A 90 4.35 6.38 -5.45
C VAL A 90 3.40 7.31 -4.71
N LEU A 91 2.61 8.07 -5.46
CA LEU A 91 1.62 8.99 -4.92
C LEU A 91 0.22 8.64 -5.40
N GLN A 92 -0.78 9.07 -4.64
CA GLN A 92 -2.16 9.18 -5.09
C GLN A 92 -2.59 10.66 -5.11
N ASP A 93 -3.68 11.01 -5.77
CA ASP A 93 -4.01 12.40 -6.11
C ASP A 93 -4.41 13.32 -4.93
N PHE A 94 -4.92 12.79 -3.82
CA PHE A 94 -5.24 13.58 -2.62
C PHE A 94 -4.00 14.06 -1.86
N THR A 95 -2.95 13.24 -1.83
CA THR A 95 -1.70 13.58 -1.14
C THR A 95 -0.63 14.10 -2.09
N GLY A 96 -0.67 13.69 -3.35
CA GLY A 96 0.28 14.09 -4.37
C GLY A 96 0.05 15.51 -4.90
N VAL A 97 -1.19 16.02 -4.90
CA VAL A 97 -1.46 17.42 -5.25
C VAL A 97 -0.79 18.38 -4.25
N PRO A 98 -0.98 18.26 -2.92
CA PRO A 98 -0.24 19.07 -1.94
C PRO A 98 1.28 18.99 -2.12
N LEU A 99 1.83 17.78 -2.31
CA LEU A 99 3.26 17.61 -2.52
C LEU A 99 3.76 18.37 -3.78
N LEU A 100 3.00 18.30 -4.88
CA LEU A 100 3.34 19.03 -6.10
C LEU A 100 3.26 20.56 -5.89
N VAL A 101 2.33 21.03 -5.04
CA VAL A 101 2.27 22.44 -4.61
C VAL A 101 3.54 22.82 -3.84
N ASP A 102 4.04 21.96 -2.94
CA ASP A 102 5.26 22.22 -2.19
C ASP A 102 6.49 22.31 -3.09
N LEU A 103 6.63 21.40 -4.06
CA LEU A 103 7.68 21.47 -5.09
C LEU A 103 7.60 22.78 -5.91
N ALA A 104 6.39 23.20 -6.29
CA ALA A 104 6.16 24.46 -7.02
C ALA A 104 6.51 25.70 -6.16
N ALA A 105 6.16 25.66 -4.88
CA ALA A 105 6.47 26.71 -3.92
C ALA A 105 7.98 26.81 -3.66
N MET A 106 8.67 25.68 -3.54
CA MET A 106 10.13 25.62 -3.43
C MET A 106 10.82 26.20 -4.67
N ARG A 107 10.34 25.88 -5.88
CA ARG A 107 10.85 26.52 -7.12
C ARG A 107 10.70 28.04 -7.07
N SER A 108 9.54 28.53 -6.62
CA SER A 108 9.30 29.96 -6.43
C SER A 108 10.25 30.59 -5.40
N ALA A 109 10.52 29.88 -4.29
CA ALA A 109 11.47 30.34 -3.27
C ALA A 109 12.91 30.40 -3.80
N VAL A 110 13.36 29.37 -4.52
CA VAL A 110 14.69 29.33 -5.16
C VAL A 110 14.84 30.48 -6.17
N GLN A 111 13.78 30.77 -6.94
CA GLN A 111 13.77 31.89 -7.87
C GLN A 111 13.93 33.24 -7.16
N LYS A 112 13.21 33.46 -6.04
CA LYS A 112 13.33 34.67 -5.21
C LYS A 112 14.74 34.87 -4.65
N LEU A 113 15.48 33.78 -4.45
CA LEU A 113 16.90 33.79 -4.05
C LEU A 113 17.87 33.99 -5.23
N GLY A 114 17.38 34.26 -6.44
CA GLY A 114 18.21 34.47 -7.63
C GLY A 114 18.89 33.20 -8.15
N LYS A 115 18.43 32.01 -7.72
CA LYS A 115 18.97 30.71 -8.14
C LYS A 115 18.08 30.08 -9.21
N ASN A 116 18.63 29.11 -9.94
CA ASN A 116 17.89 28.36 -10.95
C ASN A 116 16.82 27.47 -10.28
N PRO A 117 15.51 27.69 -10.53
CA PRO A 117 14.44 26.88 -9.93
C PRO A 117 14.51 25.40 -10.32
N LYS A 118 15.11 25.07 -11.47
CA LYS A 118 15.24 23.68 -11.94
C LYS A 118 16.12 22.79 -11.05
N ILE A 119 16.80 23.35 -10.05
CA ILE A 119 17.48 22.53 -9.03
C ILE A 119 16.49 21.77 -8.13
N ILE A 120 15.24 22.24 -8.05
CA ILE A 120 14.16 21.52 -7.37
C ILE A 120 13.57 20.54 -8.38
N GLU A 121 14.03 19.30 -8.27
CA GLU A 121 13.65 18.16 -9.09
C GLU A 121 13.73 16.90 -8.20
N PRO A 122 12.75 15.99 -8.27
CA PRO A 122 12.87 14.69 -7.61
C PRO A 122 14.12 13.93 -8.10
N LEU A 123 14.88 13.38 -7.16
CA LEU A 123 16.11 12.62 -7.39
C LEU A 123 15.86 11.12 -7.58
N VAL A 124 14.62 10.68 -7.34
CA VAL A 124 14.12 9.33 -7.57
C VAL A 124 12.86 9.42 -8.44
N PRO A 125 12.52 8.38 -9.23
CA PRO A 125 11.29 8.36 -9.99
C PRO A 125 10.07 8.55 -9.08
N VAL A 126 9.12 9.36 -9.54
CA VAL A 126 7.85 9.61 -8.85
C VAL A 126 6.69 9.29 -9.79
N ASP A 127 5.86 8.34 -9.39
CA ASP A 127 4.66 7.96 -10.13
C ASP A 127 3.42 8.33 -9.30
N LEU A 128 2.59 9.24 -9.80
CA LEU A 128 1.30 9.60 -9.21
C LEU A 128 0.18 8.89 -9.96
N VAL A 129 -0.74 8.25 -9.24
CA VAL A 129 -1.96 7.66 -9.80
C VAL A 129 -3.16 8.50 -9.36
N VAL A 130 -4.07 8.79 -10.29
CA VAL A 130 -5.31 9.50 -10.00
C VAL A 130 -6.44 8.48 -9.83
N ASP A 131 -6.80 8.19 -8.57
CA ASP A 131 -7.77 7.14 -8.23
C ASP A 131 -8.69 7.47 -7.05
N HIS A 132 -8.40 8.49 -6.23
CA HIS A 132 -9.21 8.86 -5.06
C HIS A 132 -10.31 9.89 -5.39
N SER A 133 -10.40 10.32 -6.64
CA SER A 133 -11.34 11.36 -7.10
C SER A 133 -12.65 10.82 -7.70
N VAL A 134 -12.66 9.60 -8.24
CA VAL A 134 -13.86 8.97 -8.82
C VAL A 134 -14.87 8.68 -7.71
N GLN A 135 -16.15 8.99 -7.95
CA GLN A 135 -17.24 8.66 -7.04
C GLN A 135 -18.31 7.82 -7.76
N VAL A 136 -19.06 7.03 -6.98
CA VAL A 136 -20.17 6.23 -7.48
C VAL A 136 -21.46 7.06 -7.41
N ASP A 137 -21.57 8.09 -8.26
CA ASP A 137 -22.80 8.88 -8.40
C ASP A 137 -23.90 8.08 -9.10
N PHE A 138 -23.51 7.26 -10.07
CA PHE A 138 -24.36 6.34 -10.81
C PHE A 138 -23.84 4.91 -10.69
N SER A 139 -24.75 3.94 -10.58
CA SER A 139 -24.44 2.51 -10.51
C SER A 139 -25.51 1.68 -11.21
N GLY A 140 -25.16 0.48 -11.68
CA GLY A 140 -26.10 -0.51 -12.22
C GLY A 140 -26.59 -0.25 -13.66
N GLY A 141 -26.31 0.93 -14.25
CA GLY A 141 -26.57 1.22 -15.66
C GLY A 141 -25.34 1.05 -16.54
N ALA A 142 -25.52 0.68 -17.82
CA ALA A 142 -24.42 0.48 -18.77
C ALA A 142 -23.57 1.75 -19.03
N ASP A 143 -24.17 2.93 -18.84
CA ASP A 143 -23.53 4.25 -18.98
C ASP A 143 -22.96 4.80 -17.66
N SER A 144 -23.09 4.07 -16.54
CA SER A 144 -22.72 4.57 -15.20
C SER A 144 -21.25 4.95 -15.10
N MET A 145 -20.35 4.12 -15.66
CA MET A 145 -18.91 4.41 -15.66
C MET A 145 -18.60 5.71 -16.40
N ALA A 146 -19.14 5.88 -17.61
CA ALA A 146 -18.91 7.07 -18.42
C ALA A 146 -19.43 8.33 -17.70
N ARG A 147 -20.61 8.26 -17.08
CA ARG A 147 -21.20 9.38 -16.35
C ARG A 147 -20.42 9.76 -15.09
N ASN A 148 -19.94 8.78 -14.33
CA ASN A 148 -19.11 9.03 -13.16
C ASN A 148 -17.78 9.69 -13.55
N LEU A 149 -17.15 9.24 -14.64
CA LEU A 149 -15.93 9.85 -15.17
C LEU A 149 -16.17 11.29 -15.66
N ASP A 150 -17.28 11.56 -16.35
CA ASP A 150 -17.62 12.91 -16.82
C ASP A 150 -17.79 13.89 -15.65
N LEU A 151 -18.46 13.44 -14.57
CA LEU A 151 -18.58 14.20 -13.33
C LEU A 151 -17.23 14.40 -12.64
N GLU A 152 -16.38 13.38 -12.60
CA GLU A 152 -15.04 13.46 -12.03
C GLU A 152 -14.20 14.53 -12.73
N PHE A 153 -14.15 14.54 -14.06
CA PHE A 153 -13.44 15.55 -14.85
C PHE A 153 -13.98 16.96 -14.61
N THR A 154 -15.30 17.09 -14.49
CA THR A 154 -15.96 18.38 -14.22
C THR A 154 -15.58 18.91 -12.83
N ARG A 155 -15.66 18.06 -11.80
CA ARG A 155 -15.37 18.41 -10.40
C ARG A 155 -13.90 18.70 -10.14
N ASN A 156 -12.99 17.97 -10.80
CA ASN A 156 -11.55 18.01 -10.50
C ASN A 156 -10.71 18.71 -11.57
N ARG A 157 -11.33 19.49 -12.47
CA ARG A 157 -10.67 20.12 -13.62
C ARG A 157 -9.39 20.88 -13.24
N GLU A 158 -9.46 21.72 -12.21
CA GLU A 158 -8.30 22.53 -11.76
C GLU A 158 -7.16 21.65 -11.26
N ARG A 159 -7.48 20.65 -10.42
CA ARG A 159 -6.49 19.68 -9.91
C ARG A 159 -5.79 18.93 -11.04
N TYR A 160 -6.53 18.51 -12.07
CA TYR A 160 -5.94 17.81 -13.22
C TYR A 160 -5.11 18.72 -14.13
N GLN A 161 -5.52 19.98 -14.31
CA GLN A 161 -4.69 20.98 -14.99
C GLN A 161 -3.37 21.19 -14.26
N PHE A 162 -3.41 21.25 -12.92
CA PHE A 162 -2.20 21.38 -12.09
C PHE A 162 -1.30 20.14 -12.15
N LEU A 163 -1.86 18.92 -12.05
CA LEU A 163 -1.10 17.68 -12.22
C LEU A 163 -0.45 17.58 -13.61
N LYS A 164 -1.19 17.98 -14.66
CA LYS A 164 -0.67 18.01 -16.04
C LYS A 164 0.47 19.01 -16.20
N TRP A 165 0.40 20.17 -15.54
CA TRP A 165 1.52 21.10 -15.46
C TRP A 165 2.72 20.44 -14.76
N GLY A 166 2.50 19.72 -13.66
CA GLY A 166 3.56 19.00 -12.94
C GLY A 166 4.33 18.03 -13.83
N MET A 167 3.63 17.21 -14.61
CA MET A 167 4.26 16.29 -15.58
C MET A 167 5.15 16.99 -16.61
N GLN A 168 4.83 18.23 -16.97
CA GLN A 168 5.62 19.02 -17.93
C GLN A 168 6.77 19.77 -17.25
N ALA A 169 6.62 20.06 -15.96
CA ALA A 169 7.56 20.86 -15.19
C ALA A 169 8.71 20.03 -14.60
N PHE A 170 8.51 18.73 -14.35
CA PHE A 170 9.47 17.83 -13.72
C PHE A 170 9.74 16.62 -14.61
N ASP A 171 11.01 16.31 -14.88
CA ASP A 171 11.41 15.23 -15.79
C ASP A 171 11.15 13.84 -15.19
N THR A 172 11.22 13.74 -13.86
CA THR A 172 11.11 12.48 -13.11
C THR A 172 9.71 12.19 -12.58
N PHE A 173 8.76 13.10 -12.80
CA PHE A 173 7.39 13.02 -12.31
C PHE A 173 6.43 12.54 -13.39
N LYS A 174 5.77 11.42 -13.15
CA LYS A 174 4.79 10.83 -14.06
C LYS A 174 3.42 10.78 -13.40
N VAL A 175 2.37 10.94 -14.20
CA VAL A 175 0.98 10.80 -13.75
C VAL A 175 0.28 9.74 -14.59
N VAL A 176 -0.36 8.80 -13.92
CA VAL A 176 -1.34 7.89 -14.50
C VAL A 176 -2.70 8.58 -14.42
N PRO A 177 -3.39 8.80 -15.57
CA PRO A 177 -4.63 9.55 -15.60
C PRO A 177 -5.80 8.81 -14.92
N PRO A 178 -6.90 9.53 -14.60
CA PRO A 178 -8.10 8.91 -14.02
C PRO A 178 -8.71 7.86 -14.96
N GLY A 179 -9.39 6.88 -14.36
CA GLY A 179 -10.09 5.81 -15.09
C GLY A 179 -9.20 4.65 -15.58
N ILE A 180 -7.90 4.65 -15.26
CA ILE A 180 -6.99 3.54 -15.61
C ILE A 180 -6.99 2.43 -14.55
N GLY A 181 -7.04 2.78 -13.26
CA GLY A 181 -7.01 1.81 -12.17
C GLY A 181 -6.66 2.45 -10.84
N ILE A 182 -6.50 1.62 -9.81
CA ILE A 182 -6.21 2.02 -8.43
C ILE A 182 -4.70 1.95 -8.19
N VAL A 183 -4.14 2.89 -7.44
CA VAL A 183 -2.70 3.12 -7.24
C VAL A 183 -1.91 1.84 -6.98
N HIS A 184 -2.38 0.99 -6.08
CA HIS A 184 -1.66 -0.24 -5.69
C HIS A 184 -1.76 -1.35 -6.72
N GLN A 185 -2.88 -1.45 -7.43
CA GLN A 185 -3.06 -2.40 -8.52
C GLN A 185 -2.21 -2.00 -9.73
N VAL A 186 -2.26 -0.72 -10.11
CA VAL A 186 -1.39 -0.14 -11.15
C VAL A 186 0.08 -0.28 -10.78
N ASN A 187 0.42 -0.13 -9.49
CA ASN A 187 1.78 -0.35 -9.02
C ASN A 187 2.24 -1.80 -9.24
N LEU A 188 1.42 -2.77 -8.83
CA LEU A 188 1.73 -4.20 -8.96
C LEU A 188 1.80 -4.64 -10.44
N GLU A 189 0.83 -4.22 -11.25
CA GLU A 189 0.66 -4.68 -12.64
C GLU A 189 1.53 -3.91 -13.66
N TYR A 190 1.96 -2.69 -13.35
CA TYR A 190 2.63 -1.83 -14.33
C TYR A 190 3.88 -1.10 -13.81
N LEU A 191 3.78 -0.36 -12.70
CA LEU A 191 4.87 0.52 -12.26
C LEU A 191 6.06 -0.24 -11.69
N ALA A 192 5.81 -1.29 -10.91
CA ALA A 192 6.84 -2.10 -10.29
C ALA A 192 7.79 -2.71 -11.32
N LYS A 193 9.09 -2.57 -11.04
CA LYS A 193 10.18 -3.07 -11.89
C LYS A 193 10.89 -4.27 -11.26
N GLY A 194 10.83 -4.40 -9.93
CA GLY A 194 11.48 -5.47 -9.18
C GLY A 194 13.00 -5.30 -9.04
N VAL A 195 13.69 -4.91 -10.11
CA VAL A 195 15.10 -4.49 -10.12
C VAL A 195 15.21 -3.20 -10.94
N LEU A 196 15.83 -2.16 -10.36
CA LEU A 196 16.14 -0.91 -11.05
C LEU A 196 17.63 -0.82 -11.36
N SER A 197 17.99 0.14 -12.22
CA SER A 197 19.37 0.42 -12.59
C SER A 197 19.68 1.91 -12.55
N ALA A 198 20.88 2.27 -12.11
CA ALA A 198 21.43 3.62 -12.22
C ALA A 198 22.86 3.52 -12.79
N GLY A 199 23.03 3.91 -14.06
CA GLY A 199 24.24 3.58 -14.81
C GLY A 199 24.39 2.06 -14.95
N GLU A 200 25.55 1.53 -14.57
CA GLU A 200 25.85 0.09 -14.64
C GLU A 200 25.42 -0.70 -13.40
N VAL A 201 24.93 -0.01 -12.36
CA VAL A 201 24.59 -0.62 -11.06
C VAL A 201 23.11 -0.95 -10.99
N TYR A 202 22.79 -2.19 -10.63
CA TYR A 202 21.45 -2.72 -10.42
C TYR A 202 21.15 -2.93 -8.94
N TYR A 203 19.91 -2.70 -8.55
CA TYR A 203 19.48 -2.73 -7.15
C TYR A 203 17.98 -3.07 -6.99
N PRO A 204 17.53 -3.52 -5.80
CA PRO A 204 16.16 -3.90 -5.56
C PRO A 204 15.20 -2.73 -5.73
N ASP A 205 14.03 -3.01 -6.28
CA ASP A 205 12.89 -2.10 -6.21
C ASP A 205 12.47 -1.91 -4.75
N THR A 206 12.42 -0.65 -4.31
CA THR A 206 12.02 -0.24 -2.97
C THR A 206 11.31 1.10 -3.07
N LEU A 207 10.26 1.29 -2.27
CA LEU A 207 9.51 2.53 -2.32
C LEU A 207 8.89 2.91 -0.98
N VAL A 208 8.58 4.20 -0.85
CA VAL A 208 7.52 4.66 0.04
C VAL A 208 6.41 5.27 -0.82
N GLY A 209 5.19 5.30 -0.27
CA GLY A 209 4.09 5.99 -0.92
C GLY A 209 3.24 6.77 0.05
N THR A 210 2.51 7.76 -0.44
CA THR A 210 1.63 8.61 0.39
C THR A 210 0.23 7.99 0.59
N ASP A 211 0.20 6.67 0.66
CA ASP A 211 -0.98 5.86 0.91
C ASP A 211 -0.58 4.66 1.79
N SER A 212 -1.37 4.38 2.83
CA SER A 212 -1.07 3.34 3.82
C SER A 212 -0.93 1.95 3.20
N HIS A 213 -1.69 1.64 2.16
CA HIS A 213 -1.76 0.32 1.54
C HIS A 213 -0.69 0.11 0.47
N THR A 214 0.30 1.01 0.38
CA THR A 214 1.52 0.82 -0.43
C THR A 214 2.20 -0.52 -0.13
N THR A 215 1.97 -1.07 1.07
CA THR A 215 2.40 -2.41 1.50
C THR A 215 1.89 -3.55 0.63
N MET A 216 0.85 -3.34 -0.19
CA MET A 216 0.38 -4.36 -1.15
C MET A 216 1.51 -4.86 -2.07
N ILE A 217 2.47 -4.00 -2.41
CA ILE A 217 3.60 -4.36 -3.26
C ILE A 217 4.56 -5.38 -2.61
N ASN A 218 4.49 -5.54 -1.28
CA ASN A 218 5.34 -6.48 -0.56
C ASN A 218 5.01 -7.95 -0.88
N GLY A 219 3.85 -8.23 -1.48
CA GLY A 219 3.53 -9.55 -2.05
C GLY A 219 4.43 -9.94 -3.23
N LEU A 220 5.05 -8.96 -3.90
CA LEU A 220 6.01 -9.14 -5.01
C LEU A 220 7.49 -9.12 -4.55
N GLY A 221 7.73 -9.19 -3.23
CA GLY A 221 9.08 -9.13 -2.66
C GLY A 221 9.75 -7.76 -2.75
N ILE A 222 8.95 -6.70 -2.92
CA ILE A 222 9.41 -5.31 -2.94
C ILE A 222 9.20 -4.71 -1.56
N VAL A 223 10.25 -4.17 -0.93
CA VAL A 223 10.13 -3.49 0.36
C VAL A 223 9.54 -2.09 0.15
N GLY A 224 8.39 -1.84 0.77
CA GLY A 224 7.77 -0.53 0.76
C GLY A 224 6.52 -0.41 1.61
N TRP A 225 6.21 0.82 2.04
CA TRP A 225 5.11 1.10 2.97
C TRP A 225 4.60 2.54 2.81
N GLY A 226 3.48 2.83 3.46
CA GLY A 226 2.88 4.16 3.49
C GLY A 226 3.58 5.13 4.45
N VAL A 227 3.81 6.35 4.00
CA VAL A 227 4.38 7.46 4.79
C VAL A 227 3.56 8.75 4.61
N GLY A 228 3.85 9.76 5.42
CA GLY A 228 3.27 11.09 5.26
C GLY A 228 3.83 11.82 4.02
N GLY A 229 3.15 12.91 3.63
CA GLY A 229 3.59 13.73 2.49
C GLY A 229 5.00 14.32 2.67
N ILE A 230 5.35 14.69 3.90
CA ILE A 230 6.66 15.30 4.23
C ILE A 230 7.78 14.27 4.07
N GLU A 231 7.61 13.05 4.55
CA GLU A 231 8.61 11.99 4.39
C GLU A 231 8.78 11.60 2.94
N ALA A 232 7.67 11.54 2.17
CA ALA A 232 7.73 11.31 0.73
C ALA A 232 8.48 12.44 0.02
N GLU A 233 8.17 13.71 0.31
CA GLU A 233 8.86 14.86 -0.27
C GLU A 233 10.36 14.86 0.07
N ALA A 234 10.72 14.57 1.33
CA ALA A 234 12.12 14.43 1.74
C ALA A 234 12.84 13.32 0.95
N GLY A 235 12.18 12.17 0.76
CA GLY A 235 12.65 11.07 -0.08
C GLY A 235 12.86 11.50 -1.53
N MET A 236 11.94 12.28 -2.11
CA MET A 236 12.06 12.82 -3.46
C MET A 236 13.29 13.71 -3.59
N LEU A 237 13.63 14.49 -2.58
CA LEU A 237 14.81 15.36 -2.57
C LEU A 237 16.10 14.63 -2.13
N GLY A 238 16.07 13.29 -2.09
CA GLY A 238 17.20 12.42 -1.79
C GLY A 238 17.64 12.43 -0.33
N GLN A 239 16.75 12.77 0.60
CA GLN A 239 16.97 12.46 2.01
C GLN A 239 16.57 11.01 2.29
N PRO A 240 17.32 10.28 3.14
CA PRO A 240 16.87 8.98 3.62
C PRO A 240 15.58 9.13 4.43
N VAL A 241 14.70 8.15 4.31
CA VAL A 241 13.59 7.97 5.24
C VAL A 241 14.15 7.29 6.48
N TYR A 242 14.22 8.03 7.59
CA TYR A 242 14.71 7.50 8.86
C TYR A 242 13.60 6.78 9.59
N PHE A 243 13.88 5.55 10.04
CA PHE A 243 12.99 4.80 10.92
C PHE A 243 13.78 3.99 11.94
N LEU A 244 13.18 3.75 13.09
CA LEU A 244 13.77 2.90 14.12
C LEU A 244 13.93 1.48 13.59
N THR A 245 15.09 0.88 13.83
CA THR A 245 15.35 -0.52 13.50
C THR A 245 14.20 -1.41 13.99
N PRO A 246 13.50 -2.12 13.10
CA PRO A 246 12.27 -2.81 13.48
C PRO A 246 12.57 -4.19 14.07
N ASP A 247 11.68 -4.65 14.94
CA ASP A 247 11.49 -6.08 15.14
C ASP A 247 10.90 -6.71 13.88
N VAL A 248 11.23 -7.98 13.63
CA VAL A 248 10.63 -8.75 12.53
C VAL A 248 9.88 -9.95 13.09
N VAL A 249 8.58 -10.01 12.81
CA VAL A 249 7.71 -11.12 13.18
C VAL A 249 7.59 -12.08 11.99
N GLY A 250 8.08 -13.29 12.16
CA GLY A 250 7.93 -14.37 11.18
C GLY A 250 6.56 -15.02 11.29
N VAL A 251 5.83 -15.14 10.19
CA VAL A 251 4.57 -15.88 10.11
C VAL A 251 4.79 -17.12 9.26
N HIS A 252 4.86 -18.27 9.92
CA HIS A 252 5.01 -19.56 9.30
C HIS A 252 3.67 -20.04 8.74
N LEU A 253 3.53 -20.01 7.42
CA LEU A 253 2.34 -20.51 6.73
C LEU A 253 2.55 -21.98 6.32
N THR A 254 1.60 -22.82 6.71
CA THR A 254 1.58 -24.27 6.41
C THR A 254 0.25 -24.66 5.76
N GLY A 255 0.18 -25.89 5.24
CA GLY A 255 -1.04 -26.39 4.57
C GLY A 255 -1.34 -25.66 3.27
N SER A 256 -2.59 -25.74 2.83
CA SER A 256 -3.10 -25.11 1.62
C SER A 256 -4.49 -24.52 1.87
N ILE A 257 -4.84 -23.46 1.13
CA ILE A 257 -6.19 -22.89 1.18
C ILE A 257 -7.20 -23.96 0.74
N ARG A 258 -8.29 -24.10 1.49
CA ARG A 258 -9.37 -25.04 1.15
C ARG A 258 -10.29 -24.48 0.07
N GLU A 259 -10.97 -25.37 -0.64
CA GLU A 259 -12.03 -24.97 -1.55
C GLU A 259 -13.11 -24.13 -0.83
N GLY A 260 -13.58 -23.07 -1.49
CA GLY A 260 -14.53 -22.11 -0.93
C GLY A 260 -13.92 -21.08 0.04
N VAL A 261 -12.62 -21.13 0.33
CA VAL A 261 -11.89 -20.12 1.09
C VAL A 261 -11.13 -19.22 0.11
N THR A 262 -11.19 -17.92 0.33
CA THR A 262 -10.57 -16.89 -0.53
C THR A 262 -9.32 -16.28 0.12
N ALA A 263 -8.51 -15.56 -0.67
CA ALA A 263 -7.39 -14.77 -0.16
C ALA A 263 -7.85 -13.75 0.90
N THR A 264 -9.05 -13.18 0.74
CA THR A 264 -9.66 -12.26 1.70
C THR A 264 -9.85 -12.92 3.07
N ASP A 265 -10.31 -14.18 3.11
CA ASP A 265 -10.48 -14.93 4.36
C ASP A 265 -9.17 -15.17 5.09
N VAL A 266 -8.11 -15.47 4.33
CA VAL A 266 -6.75 -15.62 4.86
C VAL A 266 -6.27 -14.28 5.43
N ALA A 267 -6.42 -13.19 4.67
CA ALA A 267 -6.01 -11.86 5.09
C ALA A 267 -6.75 -11.38 6.36
N LEU A 268 -8.06 -11.63 6.48
CA LEU A 268 -8.83 -11.34 7.70
C LEU A 268 -8.38 -12.18 8.90
N THR A 269 -8.07 -13.46 8.68
CA THR A 269 -7.57 -14.36 9.72
C THR A 269 -6.21 -13.90 10.24
N ILE A 270 -5.29 -13.57 9.32
CA ILE A 270 -3.97 -13.02 9.62
C ILE A 270 -4.09 -11.68 10.34
N THR A 271 -4.99 -10.79 9.89
CA THR A 271 -5.23 -9.49 10.53
C THR A 271 -5.64 -9.65 11.98
N GLN A 272 -6.59 -10.55 12.27
CA GLN A 272 -7.00 -10.84 13.64
C GLN A 272 -5.84 -11.40 14.49
N MET A 273 -5.07 -12.35 13.94
CA MET A 273 -3.93 -12.97 14.62
C MET A 273 -2.83 -11.93 14.96
N LEU A 274 -2.46 -11.10 13.99
CA LEU A 274 -1.38 -10.11 14.14
C LEU A 274 -1.79 -8.94 15.03
N ARG A 275 -3.07 -8.53 15.04
CA ARG A 275 -3.59 -7.58 16.04
C ARG A 275 -3.46 -8.11 17.47
N LYS A 276 -3.76 -9.39 17.70
CA LYS A 276 -3.57 -10.04 19.00
C LYS A 276 -2.08 -10.09 19.39
N ALA A 277 -1.20 -10.30 18.42
CA ALA A 277 0.26 -10.34 18.62
C ALA A 277 0.91 -8.95 18.79
N LYS A 278 0.16 -7.84 18.62
CA LYS A 278 0.62 -6.45 18.82
C LYS A 278 1.85 -6.09 17.97
N VAL A 279 1.73 -6.26 16.66
CA VAL A 279 2.83 -6.02 15.71
C VAL A 279 3.00 -4.56 15.27
N VAL A 280 2.53 -3.60 16.07
CA VAL A 280 2.57 -2.17 15.69
C VAL A 280 4.01 -1.69 15.51
N GLY A 281 4.32 -1.10 14.35
CA GLY A 281 5.66 -0.60 14.02
C GLY A 281 6.71 -1.68 13.76
N LYS A 282 6.31 -2.95 13.69
CA LYS A 282 7.17 -4.08 13.36
C LYS A 282 7.07 -4.42 11.88
N PHE A 283 8.08 -5.13 11.36
CA PHE A 283 7.95 -5.83 10.09
C PHE A 283 7.30 -7.19 10.33
N VAL A 284 6.48 -7.63 9.39
CA VAL A 284 5.97 -9.00 9.32
C VAL A 284 6.57 -9.64 8.07
N GLU A 285 7.12 -10.85 8.19
CA GLU A 285 7.66 -11.62 7.06
C GLU A 285 6.98 -12.99 7.01
N PHE A 286 6.36 -13.31 5.88
CA PHE A 286 5.67 -14.58 5.66
C PHE A 286 6.64 -15.61 5.08
N PHE A 287 6.65 -16.82 5.65
CA PHE A 287 7.58 -17.87 5.25
C PHE A 287 6.95 -19.28 5.36
N GLY A 288 7.68 -20.29 4.87
CA GLY A 288 7.23 -21.69 4.90
C GLY A 288 6.53 -22.16 3.62
N ALA A 289 6.20 -23.45 3.60
CA ALA A 289 5.66 -24.12 2.41
C ALA A 289 4.29 -23.55 1.98
N GLY A 290 3.44 -23.14 2.94
CA GLY A 290 2.17 -22.50 2.65
C GLY A 290 2.36 -21.15 1.95
N ALA A 291 3.33 -20.34 2.38
CA ALA A 291 3.64 -19.05 1.77
C ALA A 291 4.16 -19.21 0.33
N ALA A 292 5.01 -20.20 0.09
CA ALA A 292 5.52 -20.53 -1.25
C ALA A 292 4.43 -21.02 -2.20
N ALA A 293 3.40 -21.70 -1.69
CA ALA A 293 2.29 -22.24 -2.48
C ALA A 293 1.25 -21.18 -2.88
N LEU A 294 1.23 -20.00 -2.23
CA LEU A 294 0.27 -18.95 -2.55
C LEU A 294 0.59 -18.30 -3.91
N PRO A 295 -0.40 -18.14 -4.81
CA PRO A 295 -0.29 -17.26 -5.97
C PRO A 295 0.08 -15.83 -5.56
N LEU A 296 0.74 -15.09 -6.46
CA LEU A 296 1.19 -13.73 -6.11
C LEU A 296 0.05 -12.80 -5.70
N VAL A 297 -1.10 -12.90 -6.38
CA VAL A 297 -2.26 -12.04 -6.10
C VAL A 297 -2.81 -12.26 -4.69
N ASP A 298 -2.72 -13.48 -4.15
CA ASP A 298 -3.11 -13.79 -2.78
C ASP A 298 -2.11 -13.20 -1.77
N ARG A 299 -0.81 -13.27 -2.09
CA ARG A 299 0.25 -12.63 -1.29
C ARG A 299 0.04 -11.12 -1.22
N ALA A 300 -0.31 -10.49 -2.36
CA ALA A 300 -0.61 -9.07 -2.44
C ALA A 300 -1.83 -8.69 -1.60
N THR A 301 -2.91 -9.48 -1.63
CA THR A 301 -4.09 -9.29 -0.76
C THR A 301 -3.71 -9.34 0.73
N ILE A 302 -2.88 -10.30 1.14
CA ILE A 302 -2.43 -10.43 2.54
C ILE A 302 -1.51 -9.26 2.96
N ALA A 303 -0.58 -8.87 2.08
CA ALA A 303 0.37 -7.79 2.31
C ALA A 303 -0.31 -6.41 2.35
N ASN A 304 -1.37 -6.22 1.54
CA ASN A 304 -2.18 -5.00 1.50
C ASN A 304 -2.75 -4.68 2.89
N MET A 305 -3.17 -5.69 3.67
CA MET A 305 -3.81 -5.49 4.96
C MET A 305 -2.86 -5.13 6.13
N ALA A 306 -1.58 -4.84 5.86
CA ALA A 306 -0.61 -4.50 6.90
C ALA A 306 -1.00 -3.33 7.82
N PRO A 307 -1.54 -2.20 7.30
CA PRO A 307 -2.06 -1.13 8.13
C PRO A 307 -3.19 -1.60 9.06
N GLU A 308 -4.04 -2.53 8.61
CA GLU A 308 -5.16 -3.09 9.37
C GLU A 308 -4.72 -3.94 10.56
N TYR A 309 -3.50 -4.49 10.57
CA TYR A 309 -2.89 -5.10 11.77
C TYR A 309 -1.80 -4.26 12.45
N GLY A 310 -1.45 -3.11 11.86
CA GLY A 310 -0.56 -2.08 12.41
C GLY A 310 0.92 -2.30 12.15
N ALA A 311 1.29 -3.35 11.42
CA ALA A 311 2.68 -3.52 11.00
C ALA A 311 3.08 -2.42 10.03
N THR A 312 4.37 -2.11 9.97
CA THR A 312 4.90 -1.22 8.93
C THR A 312 4.73 -1.86 7.55
N MET A 313 4.86 -3.18 7.46
CA MET A 313 4.63 -3.96 6.24
C MET A 313 4.40 -5.45 6.50
N GLY A 314 3.82 -6.15 5.53
CA GLY A 314 3.68 -7.60 5.49
C GLY A 314 4.37 -8.19 4.25
N PHE A 315 5.57 -8.74 4.42
CA PHE A 315 6.51 -9.04 3.35
C PHE A 315 6.52 -10.52 2.95
N PHE A 316 6.45 -10.79 1.65
CA PHE A 316 6.68 -12.11 1.07
C PHE A 316 8.01 -12.11 0.31
N PRO A 317 8.99 -12.96 0.67
CA PRO A 317 10.25 -13.05 -0.06
C PRO A 317 10.10 -13.42 -1.54
N ILE A 318 11.13 -13.09 -2.31
CA ILE A 318 11.17 -13.29 -3.76
C ILE A 318 11.28 -14.77 -4.08
N ASP A 319 10.47 -15.28 -5.01
CA ASP A 319 10.57 -16.64 -5.52
C ASP A 319 10.11 -16.78 -6.98
N ALA A 320 9.93 -18.02 -7.45
CA ALA A 320 9.49 -18.32 -8.79
C ALA A 320 8.11 -17.74 -9.14
N GLU A 321 7.23 -17.57 -8.15
CA GLU A 321 5.89 -17.01 -8.38
C GLU A 321 5.94 -15.52 -8.70
N CYS A 322 6.91 -14.78 -8.12
CA CYS A 322 7.20 -13.41 -8.53
C CYS A 322 7.56 -13.32 -10.02
N VAL A 323 8.40 -14.24 -10.51
CA VAL A 323 8.78 -14.32 -11.93
C VAL A 323 7.59 -14.69 -12.81
N ASN A 324 6.77 -15.66 -12.40
CA ASN A 324 5.57 -16.05 -13.13
C ASN A 324 4.61 -14.88 -13.29
N TYR A 325 4.38 -14.13 -12.22
CA TYR A 325 3.50 -12.96 -12.25
C TYR A 325 4.05 -11.83 -13.13
N LEU A 326 5.34 -11.50 -13.01
CA LEU A 326 5.97 -10.48 -13.87
C LEU A 326 5.83 -10.84 -15.35
N ARG A 327 6.02 -12.11 -15.71
CA ARG A 327 5.80 -12.60 -17.06
C ARG A 327 4.32 -12.50 -17.48
N ALA A 328 3.40 -12.95 -16.64
CA ALA A 328 1.96 -12.94 -16.92
C ALA A 328 1.39 -11.52 -17.14
N THR A 329 2.01 -10.52 -16.51
CA THR A 329 1.66 -9.10 -16.64
C THR A 329 2.42 -8.38 -17.77
N GLY A 330 3.09 -9.13 -18.66
CA GLY A 330 3.67 -8.59 -19.88
C GLY A 330 5.03 -7.93 -19.72
N ARG A 331 5.75 -8.15 -18.60
CA ARG A 331 7.16 -7.73 -18.52
C ARG A 331 8.00 -8.57 -19.49
N SER A 332 9.02 -7.95 -20.10
CA SER A 332 9.86 -8.62 -21.09
C SER A 332 10.64 -9.78 -20.45
N GLU A 333 10.90 -10.85 -21.22
CA GLU A 333 11.71 -11.98 -20.73
C GLU A 333 13.11 -11.55 -20.28
N GLU A 334 13.69 -10.53 -20.91
CA GLU A 334 14.96 -9.94 -20.46
C GLU A 334 14.84 -9.34 -19.05
N ALA A 335 13.79 -8.58 -18.76
CA ALA A 335 13.58 -8.00 -17.43
C ALA A 335 13.30 -9.09 -16.39
N VAL A 336 12.48 -10.08 -16.74
CA VAL A 336 12.14 -11.21 -15.87
C VAL A 336 13.38 -12.05 -15.53
N LYS A 337 14.23 -12.36 -16.52
CA LYS A 337 15.47 -13.09 -16.28
C LYS A 337 16.50 -12.26 -15.51
N THR A 338 16.56 -10.94 -15.75
CA THR A 338 17.39 -10.02 -14.94
C THR A 338 16.97 -10.04 -13.47
N TYR A 339 15.67 -10.00 -13.20
CA TYR A 339 15.10 -10.10 -11.85
C TYR A 339 15.53 -11.40 -11.17
N GLU A 340 15.32 -12.54 -11.82
CA GLU A 340 15.70 -13.85 -11.29
C GLU A 340 17.21 -13.96 -11.01
N ASN A 341 18.03 -13.57 -11.99
CA ASN A 341 19.48 -13.62 -11.85
C ASN A 341 19.99 -12.72 -10.72
N TYR A 342 19.43 -11.52 -10.58
CA TYR A 342 19.80 -10.57 -9.53
C TYR A 342 19.54 -11.14 -8.13
N TYR A 343 18.32 -11.61 -7.86
CA TYR A 343 17.97 -12.11 -6.53
C TYR A 343 18.65 -13.46 -6.21
N LYS A 344 18.96 -14.28 -7.22
CA LYS A 344 19.84 -15.44 -7.04
C LYS A 344 21.26 -15.03 -6.69
N ALA A 345 21.84 -14.05 -7.39
CA ALA A 345 23.18 -13.55 -7.10
C ALA A 345 23.29 -12.87 -5.72
N GLN A 346 22.20 -12.28 -5.21
CA GLN A 346 22.12 -11.73 -3.85
C GLN A 346 21.90 -12.79 -2.76
N GLY A 347 21.60 -14.04 -3.11
CA GLY A 347 21.22 -15.05 -2.11
C GLY A 347 19.88 -14.76 -1.42
N LEU A 348 18.95 -14.14 -2.16
CA LEU A 348 17.59 -13.76 -1.71
C LEU A 348 16.48 -14.52 -2.44
N TRP A 349 16.84 -15.52 -3.24
CA TRP A 349 15.90 -16.30 -4.05
C TRP A 349 15.31 -17.49 -3.27
N GLY A 350 14.00 -17.46 -3.09
CA GLY A 350 13.20 -18.51 -2.43
C GLY A 350 12.59 -18.06 -1.11
N ILE A 351 11.41 -18.59 -0.81
CA ILE A 351 10.76 -18.42 0.50
C ILE A 351 11.54 -19.22 1.56
N PRO A 352 11.97 -18.60 2.68
CA PRO A 352 12.67 -19.28 3.76
C PRO A 352 11.86 -20.43 4.37
N LYS A 353 12.56 -21.47 4.81
CA LYS A 353 11.98 -22.57 5.60
C LYS A 353 12.16 -22.32 7.09
N LYS A 354 11.35 -23.02 7.90
CA LYS A 354 11.45 -22.97 9.36
C LYS A 354 12.87 -23.34 9.82
N GLY A 355 13.47 -22.46 10.62
CA GLY A 355 14.84 -22.62 11.16
C GLY A 355 15.96 -22.02 10.29
N GLU A 356 15.67 -21.54 9.07
CA GLU A 356 16.70 -20.90 8.24
C GLU A 356 17.02 -19.47 8.69
N ILE A 357 15.99 -18.72 9.08
CA ILE A 357 16.04 -17.34 9.58
C ILE A 357 15.60 -17.33 11.05
N THR A 358 16.16 -16.42 11.83
CA THR A 358 15.74 -16.18 13.22
C THR A 358 14.97 -14.88 13.31
N TYR A 359 13.69 -14.96 13.66
CA TYR A 359 12.80 -13.81 13.81
C TYR A 359 12.71 -13.34 15.28
N SER A 360 12.30 -12.09 15.50
CA SER A 360 12.06 -11.55 16.85
C SER A 360 10.91 -12.27 17.56
N GLN A 361 9.94 -12.73 16.77
CA GLN A 361 8.80 -13.53 17.21
C GLN A 361 8.37 -14.41 16.03
N GLU A 362 7.98 -15.65 16.29
CA GLU A 362 7.39 -16.53 15.29
C GLU A 362 5.94 -16.84 15.64
N LEU A 363 5.06 -16.80 14.63
CA LEU A 363 3.65 -17.19 14.69
C LEU A 363 3.40 -18.26 13.63
N GLU A 364 2.40 -19.11 13.85
CA GLU A 364 2.05 -20.17 12.91
C GLU A 364 0.59 -20.05 12.48
N LEU A 365 0.34 -20.31 11.19
CA LEU A 365 -0.99 -20.42 10.64
C LEU A 365 -1.03 -21.60 9.65
N ASP A 366 -1.93 -22.54 9.91
CA ASP A 366 -2.33 -23.55 8.93
C ASP A 366 -3.42 -22.96 8.02
N LEU A 367 -3.12 -22.82 6.73
CA LEU A 367 -4.04 -22.34 5.72
C LEU A 367 -5.27 -23.26 5.58
N GLY A 368 -5.12 -24.55 5.92
CA GLY A 368 -6.22 -25.51 5.95
C GLY A 368 -7.24 -25.25 7.05
N ALA A 369 -6.88 -24.52 8.09
CA ALA A 369 -7.78 -24.17 9.20
C ALA A 369 -8.62 -22.91 8.93
N VAL A 370 -8.27 -22.12 7.91
CA VAL A 370 -8.98 -20.86 7.59
C VAL A 370 -10.40 -21.17 7.13
N LEU A 371 -11.37 -20.44 7.67
CA LEU A 371 -12.80 -20.54 7.33
C LEU A 371 -13.26 -19.26 6.62
N PRO A 372 -14.24 -19.36 5.70
CA PRO A 372 -14.89 -18.21 5.09
C PRO A 372 -15.39 -17.24 6.16
N SER A 373 -15.17 -15.95 5.97
CA SER A 373 -15.38 -14.93 6.98
C SER A 373 -15.63 -13.54 6.40
N VAL A 374 -16.28 -12.72 7.21
CA VAL A 374 -16.44 -11.27 6.99
C VAL A 374 -15.80 -10.53 8.16
N ALA A 375 -15.55 -9.23 8.02
CA ALA A 375 -15.10 -8.39 9.12
C ALA A 375 -16.09 -7.25 9.38
N GLY A 376 -16.39 -6.99 10.64
CA GLY A 376 -17.28 -5.90 11.02
C GLY A 376 -18.01 -6.12 12.35
N PRO A 377 -19.03 -5.31 12.64
CA PRO A 377 -19.62 -4.30 11.75
C PRO A 377 -18.85 -2.96 11.71
N LYS A 378 -17.82 -2.77 12.55
CA LYS A 378 -17.17 -1.46 12.72
C LYS A 378 -15.67 -1.43 12.42
N ARG A 379 -14.96 -2.58 12.50
CA ARG A 379 -13.49 -2.60 12.39
C ARG A 379 -13.00 -3.82 11.58
N PRO A 380 -11.91 -3.71 10.82
CA PRO A 380 -11.37 -4.80 9.98
C PRO A 380 -10.92 -6.05 10.76
N GLN A 381 -10.47 -5.90 12.00
CA GLN A 381 -10.03 -7.00 12.84
C GLN A 381 -11.17 -7.78 13.51
N ASP A 382 -12.40 -7.28 13.43
CA ASP A 382 -13.59 -7.92 13.99
C ASP A 382 -14.09 -9.03 13.04
N ARG A 383 -13.24 -10.04 12.83
CA ARG A 383 -13.52 -11.19 11.97
C ARG A 383 -14.67 -12.02 12.55
N ILE A 384 -15.65 -12.31 11.70
CA ILE A 384 -16.81 -13.17 11.94
C ILE A 384 -16.78 -14.29 10.91
N GLU A 385 -16.72 -15.54 11.36
CA GLU A 385 -16.88 -16.71 10.49
C GLU A 385 -18.27 -16.69 9.86
N LEU A 386 -18.34 -16.95 8.55
CA LEU A 386 -19.58 -16.80 7.77
C LEU A 386 -20.76 -17.60 8.36
N PRO A 387 -20.60 -18.84 8.86
CA PRO A 387 -21.68 -19.57 9.54
C PRO A 387 -22.25 -18.87 10.79
N LYS A 388 -21.44 -18.01 11.43
CA LYS A 388 -21.80 -17.26 12.65
C LYS A 388 -22.30 -15.85 12.34
N MET A 389 -22.41 -15.44 11.08
CA MET A 389 -22.74 -14.06 10.70
C MET A 389 -24.10 -13.62 11.26
N LYS A 390 -25.14 -14.44 11.10
CA LYS A 390 -26.49 -14.15 11.59
C LYS A 390 -26.52 -13.99 13.11
N GLU A 391 -25.94 -14.95 13.83
CA GLU A 391 -25.87 -14.91 15.29
C GLU A 391 -25.09 -13.68 15.79
N SER A 392 -23.96 -13.39 15.16
CA SER A 392 -23.12 -12.24 15.50
C SER A 392 -23.84 -10.91 15.26
N PHE A 393 -24.59 -10.79 14.17
CA PHE A 393 -25.42 -9.60 13.90
C PHE A 393 -26.53 -9.43 14.95
N ILE A 394 -27.27 -10.50 15.27
CA ILE A 394 -28.34 -10.47 16.29
C ILE A 394 -27.75 -10.08 17.65
N SER A 395 -26.60 -10.65 18.02
CA SER A 395 -25.89 -10.25 19.24
C SER A 395 -25.44 -8.79 19.21
N ALA A 396 -24.89 -8.33 18.10
CA ALA A 396 -24.40 -6.96 17.97
C ALA A 396 -25.54 -5.94 18.00
N PHE A 397 -26.74 -6.30 17.51
CA PHE A 397 -27.93 -5.45 17.55
C PHE A 397 -28.24 -4.92 18.96
N SER A 398 -28.21 -5.81 19.96
CA SER A 398 -28.60 -5.45 21.33
C SER A 398 -27.45 -5.09 22.26
N LYS A 399 -26.20 -5.45 21.93
CA LYS A 399 -25.05 -5.07 22.75
C LYS A 399 -24.93 -3.54 22.88
N PRO A 400 -24.41 -3.02 24.01
CA PRO A 400 -24.09 -1.60 24.16
C PRO A 400 -23.12 -1.11 23.08
N VAL A 401 -23.21 0.16 22.71
CA VAL A 401 -22.29 0.78 21.71
C VAL A 401 -20.82 0.66 22.15
N ALA A 402 -20.56 0.77 23.46
CA ALA A 402 -19.24 0.61 24.06
C ALA A 402 -18.64 -0.80 23.87
N GLU A 403 -19.48 -1.81 23.66
CA GLU A 403 -19.09 -3.21 23.40
C GLU A 403 -19.23 -3.57 21.92
N ASN A 404 -19.04 -2.59 21.02
CA ASN A 404 -19.24 -2.69 19.57
C ASN A 404 -20.66 -3.05 19.12
N GLY A 405 -21.67 -2.96 19.98
CA GLY A 405 -23.04 -3.16 19.56
C GLY A 405 -23.70 -1.92 18.94
N PHE A 406 -24.97 -2.07 18.60
CA PHE A 406 -25.83 -1.00 18.09
C PHE A 406 -26.73 -0.40 19.18
N GLY A 407 -26.79 -0.99 20.38
CA GLY A 407 -27.56 -0.48 21.52
C GLY A 407 -29.08 -0.48 21.31
N LYS A 408 -29.60 -1.40 20.49
CA LYS A 408 -31.02 -1.46 20.14
C LYS A 408 -31.78 -2.52 20.95
N PRO A 409 -33.00 -2.25 21.43
CA PRO A 409 -33.82 -3.25 22.12
C PRO A 409 -34.09 -4.46 21.19
N ALA A 410 -33.92 -5.68 21.68
CA ALA A 410 -34.07 -6.91 20.88
C ALA A 410 -35.44 -7.01 20.16
N VAL A 411 -36.49 -6.46 20.77
CA VAL A 411 -37.84 -6.41 20.19
C VAL A 411 -37.93 -5.61 18.89
N GLU A 412 -36.95 -4.74 18.62
CA GLU A 412 -36.91 -3.95 17.39
C GLU A 412 -36.34 -4.72 16.19
N LEU A 413 -35.63 -5.83 16.42
CA LEU A 413 -34.91 -6.54 15.35
C LEU A 413 -35.84 -7.02 14.23
N GLY A 414 -37.06 -7.46 14.59
CA GLY A 414 -38.08 -7.91 13.64
C GLY A 414 -38.87 -6.78 12.98
N LYS A 415 -38.60 -5.51 13.32
CA LYS A 415 -39.26 -4.38 12.68
C LYS A 415 -38.76 -4.22 11.25
N SER A 416 -39.69 -3.91 10.38
CA SER A 416 -39.44 -3.64 8.98
C SER A 416 -40.28 -2.44 8.52
N VAL A 417 -39.79 -1.77 7.48
CA VAL A 417 -40.42 -0.60 6.88
C VAL A 417 -40.64 -0.91 5.41
N ARG A 418 -41.88 -0.74 4.95
CA ARG A 418 -42.18 -0.81 3.52
C ARG A 418 -41.64 0.46 2.86
N VAL A 419 -40.75 0.29 1.91
CA VAL A 419 -40.18 1.40 1.15
C VAL A 419 -40.74 1.39 -0.26
N SER A 420 -41.12 2.58 -0.70
CA SER A 420 -41.36 2.88 -2.11
C SER A 420 -40.34 3.93 -2.52
N ALA A 421 -39.40 3.58 -3.39
CA ALA A 421 -38.50 4.53 -4.01
C ALA A 421 -38.96 4.84 -5.44
N GLY A 422 -38.77 6.07 -5.87
CA GLY A 422 -39.12 6.59 -7.19
C GLY A 422 -39.09 8.12 -7.17
N GLY A 423 -38.68 8.73 -8.28
CA GLY A 423 -38.53 10.19 -8.40
C GLY A 423 -37.08 10.66 -8.41
N GLN A 424 -36.90 11.98 -8.40
CA GLN A 424 -35.58 12.60 -8.32
C GLN A 424 -35.00 12.44 -6.92
N PHE A 425 -33.77 11.97 -6.82
CA PHE A 425 -32.99 11.91 -5.59
C PHE A 425 -31.68 12.67 -5.77
N HIS A 426 -31.12 13.09 -4.63
CA HIS A 426 -29.77 13.63 -4.54
C HIS A 426 -28.84 12.50 -4.10
N PRO A 427 -28.09 11.83 -5.00
CA PRO A 427 -26.90 11.10 -4.59
C PRO A 427 -26.04 12.00 -3.70
N GLY A 428 -25.46 11.40 -2.66
CA GLY A 428 -24.71 12.12 -1.63
C GLY A 428 -23.60 13.02 -2.18
N GLY A 429 -23.12 13.91 -1.32
CA GLY A 429 -22.27 15.04 -1.67
C GLY A 429 -22.92 16.30 -1.10
N GLY A 430 -22.43 16.76 0.05
CA GLY A 430 -22.82 18.09 0.56
C GLY A 430 -22.39 19.20 -0.40
N SER A 431 -22.83 20.43 -0.17
CA SER A 431 -22.58 21.58 -1.05
C SER A 431 -21.09 21.92 -1.24
N GLN A 432 -20.67 22.33 -2.46
CA GLN A 432 -19.40 23.05 -2.71
C GLN A 432 -19.53 24.56 -2.41
N GLU A 433 -20.73 25.07 -2.18
CA GLU A 433 -20.90 26.49 -1.86
C GLU A 433 -20.14 26.84 -0.57
N PRO A 434 -19.28 27.88 -0.59
CA PRO A 434 -18.54 28.29 0.58
C PRO A 434 -19.51 28.63 1.73
N VAL A 435 -19.27 28.10 2.92
CA VAL A 435 -20.11 28.43 4.07
C VAL A 435 -19.96 29.92 4.41
N SER A 436 -21.07 30.65 4.24
CA SER A 436 -21.09 32.10 4.43
C SER A 436 -21.04 32.49 5.92
N PRO A 437 -20.57 33.70 6.28
CA PRO A 437 -20.64 34.19 7.66
C PRO A 437 -22.04 34.12 8.27
N GLN A 438 -23.04 34.38 7.43
CA GLN A 438 -24.44 34.43 7.84
C GLN A 438 -24.98 33.03 8.15
N HIS A 439 -24.50 32.00 7.45
CA HIS A 439 -24.84 30.61 7.72
C HIS A 439 -24.26 30.14 9.06
N SER A 440 -22.96 30.27 9.27
CA SER A 440 -22.30 29.86 10.53
C SER A 440 -22.86 30.57 11.77
N MET A 441 -23.17 31.87 11.65
CA MET A 441 -23.80 32.62 12.74
C MET A 441 -25.21 32.14 13.07
N ALA A 442 -25.96 31.65 12.09
CA ALA A 442 -27.31 31.14 12.29
C ALA A 442 -27.34 29.79 13.02
N VAL A 443 -26.26 29.00 12.91
CA VAL A 443 -26.15 27.65 13.51
C VAL A 443 -25.37 27.65 14.84
N GLY A 444 -24.81 28.80 15.25
CA GLY A 444 -24.17 28.99 16.56
C GLY A 444 -22.79 28.35 16.69
N THR A 445 -22.08 28.19 15.57
CA THR A 445 -20.78 27.54 15.44
C THR A 445 -19.63 28.55 15.41
N ASN A 446 -18.40 28.09 15.65
CA ASN A 446 -17.20 28.92 15.45
C ASN A 446 -16.97 29.13 13.94
N LEU A 447 -17.15 30.38 13.50
CA LEU A 447 -16.97 30.85 12.13
C LEU A 447 -15.66 30.43 11.47
N ALA A 448 -14.54 30.43 12.20
CA ALA A 448 -13.23 30.11 11.64
C ALA A 448 -13.11 28.60 11.40
N THR A 449 -13.47 27.80 12.41
CA THR A 449 -13.33 26.34 12.36
C THR A 449 -14.33 25.70 11.39
N GLU A 450 -15.58 26.17 11.35
CA GLU A 450 -16.58 25.61 10.42
C GLU A 450 -16.23 25.92 8.97
N ARG A 451 -15.78 27.14 8.68
CA ARG A 451 -15.29 27.48 7.34
C ARG A 451 -14.07 26.68 6.95
N GLU A 452 -13.13 26.49 7.86
CA GLU A 452 -11.96 25.66 7.63
C GLU A 452 -12.40 24.21 7.33
N MET A 453 -13.30 23.64 8.13
CA MET A 453 -13.80 22.28 7.95
C MET A 453 -14.60 22.09 6.65
N ALA A 454 -15.47 23.04 6.30
CA ALA A 454 -16.34 22.94 5.13
C ALA A 454 -15.61 23.30 3.83
N ASN A 455 -14.74 24.31 3.85
CA ASN A 455 -14.06 24.79 2.64
C ASN A 455 -12.73 24.09 2.36
N ASN A 456 -12.08 23.45 3.34
CA ASN A 456 -10.90 22.60 3.09
C ASN A 456 -11.26 21.14 2.73
N ARG A 457 -12.54 20.75 2.91
CA ARG A 457 -13.08 19.45 2.49
C ARG A 457 -14.41 19.65 1.75
N PRO A 458 -14.44 20.43 0.67
CA PRO A 458 -15.70 20.73 0.02
C PRO A 458 -16.26 19.43 -0.54
N THR A 459 -17.45 19.06 -0.07
CA THR A 459 -18.18 17.91 -0.59
C THR A 459 -18.77 18.27 -1.95
N PRO A 460 -18.85 17.35 -2.92
CA PRO A 460 -19.25 17.68 -4.29
C PRO A 460 -20.70 18.13 -4.39
N ASP A 461 -20.98 19.05 -5.32
CA ASP A 461 -22.34 19.50 -5.57
C ASP A 461 -23.30 18.33 -5.83
N PRO A 462 -24.50 18.37 -5.22
CA PRO A 462 -25.48 17.31 -5.35
C PRO A 462 -25.93 17.21 -6.80
N VAL A 463 -25.71 16.05 -7.42
CA VAL A 463 -26.23 15.75 -8.76
C VAL A 463 -27.69 15.36 -8.60
N THR A 464 -28.55 15.73 -9.55
CA THR A 464 -29.93 15.24 -9.56
C THR A 464 -30.00 13.95 -10.38
N ALA A 465 -30.45 12.86 -9.78
CA ALA A 465 -30.59 11.57 -10.44
C ALA A 465 -32.02 11.01 -10.27
N SER A 466 -32.47 10.14 -11.17
CA SER A 466 -33.76 9.46 -11.04
C SER A 466 -33.56 8.07 -10.48
N ALA A 467 -34.21 7.75 -9.36
CA ALA A 467 -34.17 6.41 -8.79
C ALA A 467 -35.13 5.47 -9.55
N PRO A 468 -34.75 4.21 -9.79
CA PRO A 468 -35.70 3.22 -10.30
C PRO A 468 -36.88 3.07 -9.32
N GLN A 469 -38.07 2.79 -9.86
CA GLN A 469 -39.22 2.48 -9.03
C GLN A 469 -38.97 1.16 -8.30
N LEU A 470 -38.83 1.23 -6.98
CA LEU A 470 -38.62 0.09 -6.10
C LEU A 470 -39.77 0.01 -5.11
N GLN A 471 -40.37 -1.16 -5.00
CA GLN A 471 -41.25 -1.50 -3.89
C GLN A 471 -40.61 -2.67 -3.14
N GLY A 472 -40.43 -2.51 -1.83
CA GLY A 472 -39.81 -3.54 -1.01
C GLY A 472 -40.01 -3.30 0.47
N GLU A 473 -39.42 -4.18 1.26
CA GLU A 473 -39.42 -4.12 2.71
C GLU A 473 -37.97 -4.11 3.19
N ILE A 474 -37.63 -3.10 3.98
CA ILE A 474 -36.31 -2.96 4.59
C ILE A 474 -36.44 -3.24 6.08
N GLY A 475 -35.64 -4.19 6.56
CA GLY A 475 -35.52 -4.50 7.99
C GLY A 475 -34.08 -4.32 8.47
N HIS A 476 -33.86 -4.60 9.75
CA HIS A 476 -32.50 -4.64 10.28
C HIS A 476 -31.73 -5.81 9.67
N GLY A 477 -30.57 -5.50 9.08
CA GLY A 477 -29.72 -6.47 8.37
C GLY A 477 -29.95 -6.51 6.86
N SER A 478 -30.89 -5.73 6.31
CA SER A 478 -31.01 -5.54 4.86
C SER A 478 -29.72 -4.92 4.30
N VAL A 479 -29.19 -5.52 3.23
CA VAL A 479 -28.01 -5.00 2.52
C VAL A 479 -28.44 -3.89 1.57
N LEU A 480 -28.01 -2.66 1.85
CA LEU A 480 -28.32 -1.49 1.02
C LEU A 480 -27.19 -1.10 0.07
N ILE A 481 -25.97 -1.56 0.37
CA ILE A 481 -24.78 -1.36 -0.47
C ILE A 481 -24.09 -2.72 -0.59
N ALA A 482 -23.88 -3.17 -1.83
CA ALA A 482 -23.08 -4.32 -2.17
C ALA A 482 -22.11 -3.90 -3.28
N ALA A 483 -20.87 -3.62 -2.93
CA ALA A 483 -19.86 -3.09 -3.83
C ALA A 483 -18.65 -4.03 -3.88
N ILE A 484 -18.31 -4.50 -5.08
CA ILE A 484 -17.01 -5.11 -5.35
C ILE A 484 -16.03 -3.97 -5.61
N THR A 485 -15.15 -3.70 -4.66
CA THR A 485 -14.26 -2.54 -4.67
C THR A 485 -12.94 -2.87 -3.94
N SER A 486 -12.06 -1.86 -3.86
CA SER A 486 -10.71 -1.91 -3.29
C SER A 486 -9.70 -2.71 -4.11
N CYS A 487 -8.50 -2.12 -4.28
CA CYS A 487 -7.32 -2.81 -4.82
C CYS A 487 -7.01 -4.13 -4.10
N THR A 488 -7.40 -4.28 -2.83
CA THR A 488 -7.21 -5.50 -2.04
C THR A 488 -7.79 -6.75 -2.73
N ASN A 489 -8.94 -6.60 -3.41
CA ASN A 489 -9.65 -7.72 -4.05
C ASN A 489 -9.73 -7.57 -5.59
N THR A 490 -9.82 -6.35 -6.12
CA THR A 490 -9.94 -6.14 -7.59
C THR A 490 -8.68 -6.51 -8.37
N SER A 491 -7.53 -6.57 -7.69
CA SER A 491 -6.25 -7.04 -8.24
C SER A 491 -6.10 -8.56 -8.24
N ASN A 492 -7.08 -9.30 -7.70
CA ASN A 492 -7.02 -10.73 -7.58
C ASN A 492 -8.05 -11.37 -8.55
N PRO A 493 -7.60 -11.89 -9.71
CA PRO A 493 -8.49 -12.48 -10.69
C PRO A 493 -9.31 -13.65 -10.15
N SER A 494 -8.80 -14.40 -9.18
CA SER A 494 -9.51 -15.57 -8.64
C SER A 494 -10.80 -15.18 -7.92
N VAL A 495 -10.78 -14.12 -7.10
CA VAL A 495 -12.00 -13.63 -6.42
C VAL A 495 -12.92 -12.87 -7.37
N MET A 496 -12.36 -12.18 -8.39
CA MET A 496 -13.14 -11.46 -9.39
C MET A 496 -13.88 -12.43 -10.33
N LEU A 497 -13.22 -13.51 -10.77
CA LEU A 497 -13.83 -14.56 -11.58
C LEU A 497 -14.86 -15.39 -10.78
N ALA A 498 -14.63 -15.59 -9.48
CA ALA A 498 -15.62 -16.27 -8.62
C ALA A 498 -16.87 -15.41 -8.36
N ALA A 499 -16.75 -14.08 -8.48
CA ALA A 499 -17.87 -13.16 -8.28
C ALA A 499 -18.76 -12.97 -9.51
N GLY A 500 -18.21 -13.15 -10.72
CA GLY A 500 -18.94 -13.10 -11.99
C GLY A 500 -19.60 -14.42 -12.32
#